data_AF-A0A0C9WWS3-F1
#
_entry.id   AF-A0A0C9WWS3-F1
#
_cell.length_a   1.000
_cell.length_b   1.000
_cell.length_c   1.000
_cell.angle_alpha   90.00
_cell.angle_beta   90.00
_cell.angle_gamma   90.00
#
_symmetry.space_group_name_H-M   'P 1'
#
loop_
_entity.id
_entity.type
_entity.pdbx_description
1 polymer ?
#
loop_
_entity_poly.entity_id
_entity_poly.type
_entity_poly.pdbx_seq_one_letter_code
_entity_poly.pdbx_strand_id
1 'polypeptide(L)' 'MGGIGKTQICLRFIEEMSDHFSHVFWIDASSVCTIERGLKGICNIYGAQSSVLLGSHESALSRIGSLR' A
#
# COMPACT_ATOMS: atom_id res chain seq x y z
N MET A 1 22.99 -9.05 -2.41
CA MET A 1 23.28 -8.18 -1.24
C MET A 1 22.02 -8.03 -0.36
N GLY A 2 21.66 -9.10 0.36
CA GLY A 2 20.64 -9.03 1.42
C GLY A 2 21.27 -8.47 2.70
N GLY A 3 20.51 -7.77 3.54
CA GLY A 3 20.97 -7.35 4.87
C GLY A 3 21.63 -5.96 5.00
N ILE A 4 21.77 -5.18 3.92
CA ILE A 4 22.36 -3.82 3.98
C ILE A 4 21.46 -2.77 4.70
N GLY A 5 20.36 -3.20 5.34
CA GLY A 5 19.49 -2.32 6.12
C GLY A 5 18.44 -1.53 5.32
N LYS A 6 18.17 -1.87 4.05
CA LYS A 6 17.13 -1.17 3.23
C LYS A 6 15.78 -1.06 3.94
N THR A 7 15.27 -2.19 4.46
CA THR A 7 14.01 -2.22 5.21
C THR A 7 14.10 -1.35 6.47
N GLN A 8 15.23 -1.38 7.16
CA GLN A 8 15.43 -0.62 8.39
C GLN A 8 15.49 0.89 8.17
N ILE A 9 16.03 1.34 7.02
CA ILE A 9 15.99 2.75 6.60
C ILE A 9 14.53 3.16 6.33
N CYS A 10 13.74 2.35 5.62
CA CYS A 10 12.34 2.66 5.38
C CYS A 10 11.54 2.74 6.68
N LEU A 11 11.79 1.85 7.63
CA LEU A 11 11.13 1.87 8.94
C LEU A 11 11.45 3.15 9.71
N ARG A 12 12.74 3.52 9.78
CA ARG A 12 13.17 4.76 10.45
C ARG A 12 12.58 6.01 9.79
N PHE A 13 12.51 6.04 8.46
CA PHE A 13 11.87 7.14 7.73
C PHE A 13 10.39 7.31 8.11
N ILE A 14 9.64 6.22 8.21
CA ILE A 14 8.21 6.26 8.57
C ILE A 14 8.04 6.71 10.03
N GLU A 15 8.92 6.27 10.93
CA GLU A 15 8.92 6.74 12.33
C GLU A 15 9.14 8.26 12.41
N GLU A 16 10.16 8.76 11.69
CA GLU A 16 10.54 10.19 11.68
C GLU A 16 9.51 11.08 10.98
N MET A 17 8.74 10.56 10.03
CA MET A 17 7.76 11.30 9.22
C MET A 17 6.30 11.00 9.61
N SER A 18 6.09 10.41 10.79
CA SER A 18 4.77 9.91 11.21
C SER A 18 3.70 10.99 11.33
N ASP A 19 4.09 12.25 11.52
CA ASP A 19 3.24 13.44 11.54
C ASP A 19 3.03 14.08 10.16
N HIS A 20 3.80 13.68 9.14
CA HIS A 20 3.77 14.25 7.79
C HIS A 20 2.86 13.47 6.84
N PHE A 21 2.59 12.19 7.12
CA PHE A 21 1.76 11.32 6.27
C PHE A 21 0.59 10.72 7.06
N SER A 22 -0.64 10.98 6.62
CA SER A 22 -1.84 10.38 7.21
C SER A 22 -1.89 8.86 7.06
N HIS A 23 -1.35 8.33 5.96
CA HIS A 23 -1.37 6.88 5.64
C HIS A 23 -0.06 6.46 4.98
N VAL A 24 0.46 5.29 5.37
CA VAL A 24 1.63 4.65 4.75
C VAL A 24 1.29 3.20 4.42
N PHE A 25 1.55 2.79 3.18
CA PHE A 25 1.26 1.44 2.69
C PHE A 25 2.54 0.68 2.34
N TRP A 26 2.62 -0.57 2.76
CA TRP A 26 3.69 -1.48 2.37
C TRP A 26 3.17 -2.50 1.36
N ILE A 27 3.80 -2.57 0.18
CA ILE A 27 3.42 -3.51 -0.88
C ILE A 27 4.65 -4.35 -1.25
N ASP A 28 4.45 -5.66 -1.35
CA ASP A 28 5.45 -6.57 -1.92
C ASP A 28 5.46 -6.47 -3.45
N ALA A 29 6.50 -5.83 -3.98
CA ALA A 29 6.72 -5.64 -5.41
C ALA A 29 7.55 -6.74 -6.08
N SER A 30 7.69 -7.92 -5.46
CA SER A 30 8.48 -9.03 -6.02
C SER A 30 7.92 -9.60 -7.33
N SER A 31 6.62 -9.44 -7.60
CA SER A 31 5.97 -9.81 -8.86
C SER A 31 4.72 -8.96 -9.12
N VAL A 32 4.21 -8.98 -10.35
CA VAL A 32 2.93 -8.33 -10.69
C VAL A 32 1.78 -8.89 -9.83
N CYS A 33 1.75 -10.22 -9.60
CA CYS A 33 0.72 -10.87 -8.80
C CYS A 33 0.75 -10.42 -7.33
N THR A 34 1.93 -10.20 -6.75
CA THR A 34 2.05 -9.72 -5.35
C THR A 34 1.67 -8.26 -5.23
N ILE A 35 1.97 -7.42 -6.23
CA ILE A 35 1.52 -6.03 -6.31
C ILE A 35 -0.01 -5.97 -6.35
N GLU A 36 -0.63 -6.73 -7.26
CA GLU A 36 -2.09 -6.84 -7.39
C GLU A 36 -2.76 -7.25 -6.08
N ARG A 37 -2.20 -8.26 -5.41
CA ARG A 37 -2.72 -8.76 -4.13
C ARG A 37 -2.57 -7.72 -3.03
N GLY A 38 -1.45 -6.99 -2.99
CA GLY A 38 -1.22 -5.89 -2.06
C GLY A 38 -2.24 -4.76 -2.23
N LEU A 39 -2.46 -4.31 -3.47
CA LEU A 39 -3.45 -3.28 -3.80
C LEU A 39 -4.88 -3.70 -3.44
N LYS A 40 -5.26 -4.95 -3.74
CA LYS A 40 -6.56 -5.52 -3.32
C LYS A 40 -6.69 -5.58 -1.79
N GLY A 41 -5.62 -5.95 -1.09
CA GLY A 41 -5.58 -5.98 0.37
C GLY A 41 -5.85 -4.61 0.99
N ILE A 42 -5.21 -3.55 0.47
CA ILE A 42 -5.44 -2.17 0.93
C ILE A 42 -6.91 -1.77 0.76
N CYS A 43 -7.52 -2.05 -0.39
CA CYS A 43 -8.92 -1.71 -0.62
C CYS A 43 -9.89 -2.38 0.37
N ASN A 44 -9.62 -3.64 0.72
CA ASN A 44 -10.46 -4.41 1.64
C ASN A 44 -10.42 -3.88 3.08
N ILE A 45 -9.28 -3.35 3.53
CA ILE A 45 -9.11 -2.81 4.89
C ILE A 45 -9.99 -1.57 5.11
N TYR A 46 -10.16 -0.71 4.09
CA TYR A 46 -11.00 0.49 4.17
C TYR A 46 -12.48 0.24 3.82
N GLY A 47 -12.95 -0.99 4.00
CA GLY A 47 -14.37 -1.34 3.93
C GLY A 47 -14.99 -1.11 2.55
N ALA A 48 -14.22 -1.21 1.47
CA ALA A 48 -14.73 -1.12 0.10
C ALA A 48 -15.56 -2.37 -0.25
N GLN A 49 -16.76 -2.48 0.34
CA GLN A 49 -17.79 -3.47 0.02
C GLN A 49 -18.53 -3.13 -1.28
N SER A 50 -17.87 -2.49 -2.26
CA SER A 50 -18.44 -2.35 -3.60
C SER A 50 -17.99 -3.55 -4.41
N SER A 51 -18.82 -4.58 -4.39
CA SER A 51 -18.65 -5.90 -5.00
C SER A 51 -18.43 -5.91 -6.53
N VAL A 52 -18.24 -4.76 -7.17
CA VAL A 52 -18.25 -4.60 -8.64
C VAL A 52 -16.97 -3.96 -9.21
N LEU A 53 -16.16 -3.25 -8.41
CA LEU A 53 -14.99 -2.49 -8.92
C LEU A 53 -13.60 -3.07 -8.57
N LEU A 54 -13.55 -4.18 -7.82
CA LEU A 54 -12.35 -4.76 -7.21
C LEU A 54 -11.38 -5.50 -8.17
N GLY A 55 -11.64 -5.45 -9.48
CA GLY A 55 -10.86 -6.15 -10.50
C GLY A 55 -9.73 -5.33 -11.14
N SER A 56 -9.83 -3.99 -11.14
CA SER A 56 -8.93 -3.11 -11.88
C SER A 56 -7.94 -2.38 -10.97
N HIS A 57 -6.69 -2.24 -11.42
CA HIS A 57 -5.65 -1.43 -10.76
C HIS A 57 -6.08 0.03 -10.55
N GLU A 58 -6.87 0.56 -11.47
CA GLU A 58 -7.29 1.96 -11.49
C GLU A 58 -8.24 2.29 -10.32
N SER A 59 -9.12 1.34 -9.97
CA SER A 59 -10.03 1.45 -8.82
C SER A 59 -9.28 1.51 -7.50
N ALA A 60 -8.19 0.74 -7.37
CA ALA A 60 -7.38 0.73 -6.16
C ALA A 60 -6.65 2.05 -5.96
N LEU A 61 -6.06 2.59 -7.02
CA LEU A 61 -5.37 3.88 -6.98
C LEU A 61 -6.34 5.05 -6.72
N SER A 62 -7.50 5.05 -7.38
CA SER A 62 -8.56 6.05 -7.12
C SER A 62 -9.01 6.02 -5.65
N ARG A 63 -9.12 4.83 -5.05
CA ARG A 63 -9.49 4.70 -3.63
C ARG A 63 -8.40 5.23 -2.71
N ILE A 64 -7.14 4.89 -2.96
CA ILE A 64 -6.00 5.42 -2.20
C ILE A 64 -5.99 6.95 -2.27
N GLY A 65 -6.22 7.54 -3.45
CA GLY A 65 -6.33 8.98 -3.63
C GLY A 65 -7.52 9.65 -2.91
N SER A 66 -8.52 8.87 -2.49
CA SER A 66 -9.67 9.37 -1.71
C SER A 66 -9.46 9.35 -0.19
N LEU A 67 -8.36 8.75 0.28
CA LEU A 67 -7.99 8.76 1.69
C LEU A 67 -7.52 10.18 2.06
N ARG A 68 -8.12 10.76 3.10
CA ARG A 68 -7.72 12.06 3.68
C ARG A 68 -6.59 11.88 4.67
#